data_AF-A0ABD6EZL4-F1
#
_entry.id   AF-A0ABD6EZL4-F1
#
_cell.length_a   1.000
_cell.length_b   1.000
_cell.length_c   1.000
_cell.angle_alpha   90.00
_cell.angle_beta   90.00
_cell.angle_gamma   90.00
#
_symmetry.space_group_name_H-M   'P 1'
#
loop_
_entity.id
_entity.type
_entity.pdbx_description
1 polymer ?
#
loop_
_entity_poly.entity_id
_entity_poly.type
_entity_poly.pdbx_seq_one_letter_code
_entity_poly.pdbx_strand_id
1 'polypeptide(L)'
;MMSQIVVFFVLSFQTFIIAKTVDNKLLDTPRVTCGPERIEIRANTEDIYEGAVFVKNWRRTEGCSAIYTYENNSTEPEYSIALKDIARCGLEMRRNPDNQELEIFTVIIFSFHPNFVTASDRSFAVHCIFQQKQMKVATDLDFISDITTRGIISSIAEMPTIGMTIIPGRVPDHKLEPAHSVHVGDQLMFIWYIQSNSG
;
A
#
# COMPACT_ATOMS: atom_id res chain seq x y z
N MET A 1 -36.02 -57.74 -25.63
CA MET A 1 -35.22 -57.52 -24.41
C MET A 1 -33.79 -57.01 -24.67
N MET A 2 -33.23 -57.13 -25.88
CA MET A 2 -31.90 -56.58 -26.22
C MET A 2 -31.89 -55.07 -26.56
N SER A 3 -33.01 -54.50 -27.02
CA SER A 3 -33.09 -53.09 -27.43
C SER A 3 -33.01 -52.09 -26.24
N GLN A 4 -33.56 -52.44 -25.07
CA GLN A 4 -33.49 -51.57 -23.89
C GLN A 4 -32.08 -51.49 -23.26
N ILE A 5 -31.26 -52.52 -23.43
CA ILE A 5 -29.89 -52.56 -22.88
C ILE A 5 -28.97 -51.61 -23.65
N VAL A 6 -29.18 -51.48 -24.96
CA VAL A 6 -28.40 -50.55 -25.81
C VAL A 6 -28.71 -49.09 -25.47
N VAL A 7 -29.98 -48.77 -25.19
CA VAL A 7 -30.39 -47.40 -24.81
C VAL A 7 -29.76 -46.98 -23.47
N PHE A 8 -29.69 -47.88 -22.49
CA PHE A 8 -29.01 -47.60 -21.23
C PHE A 8 -27.49 -47.44 -21.37
N PHE A 9 -26.86 -48.17 -22.29
CA PHE A 9 -25.42 -48.06 -22.53
C PHE A 9 -25.04 -46.75 -23.24
N VAL A 10 -25.88 -46.26 -24.16
CA VAL A 10 -25.70 -44.97 -24.84
C VAL A 10 -25.92 -43.76 -23.91
N LEU A 11 -26.82 -43.89 -22.92
CA LEU A 11 -27.03 -42.85 -21.88
C LEU A 11 -25.90 -42.78 -20.83
N SER A 12 -24.98 -43.75 -20.81
CA SER A 12 -23.82 -43.77 -19.90
C SER A 12 -22.54 -43.20 -20.50
N PHE A 13 -22.58 -42.71 -21.75
CA PHE A 13 -21.45 -42.07 -22.41
C PHE A 13 -21.25 -40.62 -21.91
N GLN A 14 -20.69 -40.55 -20.71
CA GLN A 14 -19.72 -39.57 -20.25
C GLN A 14 -20.11 -38.09 -20.32
N THR A 15 -20.76 -37.63 -19.25
CA THR A 15 -20.49 -36.30 -18.72
C THR A 15 -19.12 -36.31 -18.01
N PHE A 16 -18.03 -36.22 -18.78
CA PHE A 16 -16.78 -35.73 -18.22
C PHE A 16 -16.97 -34.24 -17.92
N ILE A 17 -17.41 -33.91 -16.71
CA ILE A 17 -17.24 -32.56 -16.18
C ILE A 17 -15.74 -32.38 -16.01
N ILE A 18 -15.11 -31.68 -16.95
CA ILE A 18 -13.76 -31.16 -16.75
C ILE A 18 -13.89 -30.16 -15.60
N ALA A 19 -13.54 -30.59 -14.39
CA ALA A 19 -13.29 -29.67 -13.30
C ALA A 19 -12.05 -28.86 -13.70
N LYS A 20 -12.28 -27.68 -14.29
CA LYS A 20 -11.21 -26.71 -14.56
C LYS A 20 -10.62 -26.35 -13.20
N THR A 21 -9.38 -26.74 -12.94
CA THR A 21 -8.64 -26.23 -11.79
C THR A 21 -8.52 -24.73 -11.99
N VAL A 22 -8.98 -23.93 -11.01
CA VAL A 22 -8.98 -22.46 -11.06
C VAL A 22 -7.56 -21.95 -10.80
N ASP A 23 -6.62 -22.34 -11.66
CA ASP A 23 -5.24 -21.88 -11.60
C ASP A 23 -5.02 -20.86 -12.72
N ASN A 24 -5.75 -19.74 -12.64
CA ASN A 24 -5.48 -18.60 -13.50
C ASN A 24 -4.09 -18.02 -13.16
N LYS A 25 -3.39 -17.49 -14.16
CA LYS A 25 -2.05 -16.94 -14.01
C LYS A 25 -1.86 -15.70 -14.88
N LEU A 26 -0.89 -14.89 -14.49
CA LEU A 26 -0.38 -13.81 -15.33
C LEU A 26 0.42 -14.43 -16.49
N LEU A 27 0.15 -13.98 -17.71
CA LEU A 27 0.84 -14.45 -18.92
C LEU A 27 2.26 -13.85 -19.01
N ASP A 28 2.41 -12.61 -18.58
CA ASP A 28 3.63 -11.82 -18.66
C ASP A 28 3.76 -10.83 -17.48
N THR A 29 4.84 -10.05 -17.49
CA THR A 29 5.04 -8.99 -16.51
C THR A 29 4.08 -7.83 -16.81
N PRO A 30 3.34 -7.31 -15.81
CA PRO A 30 2.41 -6.20 -16.02
C PRO A 30 3.10 -4.97 -16.60
N ARG A 31 2.38 -4.25 -17.46
CA ARG A 31 2.82 -2.97 -18.03
C ARG A 31 2.49 -1.85 -17.06
N VAL A 32 3.46 -0.97 -16.83
CA VAL A 32 3.32 0.22 -15.99
C VAL A 32 3.41 1.47 -16.85
N THR A 33 2.45 2.38 -16.67
CA THR A 33 2.44 3.70 -17.29
C THR A 33 2.50 4.76 -16.20
N CYS A 34 3.60 5.50 -16.12
CA CYS A 34 3.80 6.60 -15.17
C CYS A 34 3.39 7.92 -15.84
N GLY A 35 2.17 8.40 -15.57
CA GLY A 35 1.67 9.69 -16.06
C GLY A 35 1.92 10.83 -15.07
N PRO A 36 1.70 12.09 -15.48
CA PRO A 36 1.88 13.26 -14.62
C PRO A 36 0.85 13.37 -13.49
N GLU A 37 -0.29 12.69 -13.62
CA GLU A 37 -1.37 12.72 -12.62
C GLU A 37 -1.62 11.36 -11.95
N ARG A 38 -1.19 10.27 -12.58
CA ARG A 38 -1.51 8.90 -12.14
C ARG A 38 -0.48 7.88 -12.60
N ILE A 39 -0.35 6.82 -11.81
CA ILE A 39 0.39 5.59 -12.16
C ILE A 39 -0.65 4.53 -12.49
N GLU A 40 -0.57 3.95 -13.67
CA GLU A 40 -1.45 2.89 -14.16
C GLU A 40 -0.65 1.59 -14.31
N ILE A 41 -1.23 0.48 -13.90
CA ILE A 41 -0.67 -0.85 -14.08
C ILE A 41 -1.73 -1.76 -14.71
N ARG A 42 -1.34 -2.46 -15.77
CA ARG A 42 -2.21 -3.40 -16.50
C ARG A 42 -1.50 -4.72 -16.69
N ALA A 43 -2.19 -5.81 -16.42
CA ALA A 43 -1.66 -7.17 -16.61
C ALA A 43 -2.57 -7.98 -17.52
N ASN A 44 -2.03 -9.04 -18.12
CA ASN A 44 -2.80 -9.97 -18.93
C ASN A 44 -2.83 -11.34 -18.25
N THR A 45 -4.02 -11.95 -18.20
CA THR A 45 -4.27 -13.25 -17.57
C THR A 45 -4.74 -14.28 -18.59
N GLU A 46 -4.51 -15.57 -18.31
CA GLU A 46 -4.91 -16.66 -19.23
C GLU A 46 -6.43 -16.81 -19.31
N ASP A 47 -7.10 -16.71 -18.16
CA ASP A 47 -8.55 -16.77 -18.00
C ASP A 47 -9.11 -15.47 -17.39
N ILE A 48 -10.43 -15.35 -17.28
CA ILE A 48 -11.08 -14.20 -16.61
C ILE A 48 -10.49 -14.00 -15.21
N TYR A 49 -10.11 -12.77 -14.90
CA TYR A 49 -9.50 -12.42 -13.63
C TYR A 49 -10.58 -12.21 -12.56
N GLU A 50 -10.53 -13.03 -11.51
CA GLU A 50 -11.31 -12.87 -10.29
C GLU A 50 -10.34 -12.69 -9.13
N GLY A 51 -10.43 -11.57 -8.41
CA GLY A 51 -9.37 -11.21 -7.48
C GLY A 51 -9.34 -9.76 -7.07
N ALA A 52 -8.15 -9.31 -6.66
CA ALA A 52 -7.90 -7.92 -6.30
C ALA A 52 -6.52 -7.47 -6.77
N VAL A 53 -6.41 -6.21 -7.17
CA VAL A 53 -5.13 -5.53 -7.44
C VAL A 53 -4.99 -4.42 -6.43
N PHE A 54 -3.89 -4.38 -5.67
CA PHE A 54 -3.76 -3.41 -4.58
C PHE A 54 -2.32 -3.05 -4.23
N VAL A 55 -2.14 -1.89 -3.59
CA VAL A 55 -0.84 -1.48 -3.07
C VAL A 55 -0.52 -2.25 -1.79
N LYS A 56 0.71 -2.77 -1.68
CA LYS A 56 1.21 -3.55 -0.53
C LYS A 56 0.92 -2.81 0.78
N ASN A 57 0.28 -3.50 1.73
CA ASN A 57 -0.17 -2.99 3.04
C ASN A 57 -1.33 -1.98 3.03
N TRP A 58 -1.82 -1.54 1.85
CA TRP A 58 -2.87 -0.52 1.74
C TRP A 58 -4.17 -1.04 1.12
N ARG A 59 -4.34 -2.36 1.00
CA ARG A 59 -5.54 -2.99 0.40
C ARG A 59 -6.87 -2.50 0.98
N ARG A 60 -6.94 -2.23 2.28
CA ARG A 60 -8.18 -1.82 2.96
C ARG A 60 -8.45 -0.32 2.84
N THR A 61 -7.50 0.44 2.33
CA THR A 61 -7.66 1.88 2.17
C THR A 61 -8.40 2.15 0.88
N GLU A 62 -9.50 2.89 0.97
CA GLU A 62 -10.29 3.29 -0.19
C GLU A 62 -9.39 4.01 -1.22
N GLY A 63 -9.55 3.64 -2.49
CA GLY A 63 -8.73 4.13 -3.60
C GLY A 63 -7.40 3.39 -3.79
N CYS A 64 -6.98 2.56 -2.84
CA CYS A 64 -5.69 1.84 -2.87
C CYS A 64 -5.78 0.38 -3.37
N SER A 65 -6.97 -0.01 -3.85
CA SER A 65 -7.26 -1.34 -4.40
C SER A 65 -8.36 -1.29 -5.46
N ALA A 66 -8.32 -2.21 -6.41
CA ALA A 66 -9.42 -2.56 -7.30
C ALA A 66 -9.79 -4.04 -7.09
N ILE A 67 -11.09 -4.32 -7.00
CA ILE A 67 -11.63 -5.68 -6.87
C ILE A 67 -12.25 -6.07 -8.21
N TYR A 68 -11.95 -7.29 -8.64
CA TYR A 68 -12.44 -7.88 -9.88
C TYR A 68 -13.26 -9.11 -9.54
N THR A 69 -14.47 -9.17 -10.06
CA THR A 69 -15.34 -10.35 -9.99
C THR A 69 -15.44 -10.99 -11.37
N TYR A 70 -15.90 -12.23 -11.42
CA TYR A 70 -16.14 -12.92 -12.69
C TYR A 70 -17.12 -12.15 -13.61
N GLU A 71 -18.03 -11.36 -13.04
CA GLU A 71 -18.99 -10.52 -13.78
C GLU A 71 -18.31 -9.41 -14.58
N ASN A 72 -17.12 -8.96 -14.19
CA ASN A 72 -16.34 -7.98 -14.96
C ASN A 72 -15.90 -8.53 -16.32
N ASN A 73 -15.86 -9.86 -16.49
CA ASN A 73 -15.51 -10.55 -17.73
C ASN A 73 -14.25 -9.98 -18.42
N SER A 74 -13.23 -9.67 -17.62
CA SER A 74 -11.95 -9.12 -18.09
C SER A 74 -10.81 -10.09 -17.85
N THR A 75 -10.00 -10.31 -18.88
CA THR A 75 -8.70 -10.99 -18.81
C THR A 75 -7.55 -9.99 -18.64
N GLU A 76 -7.85 -8.69 -18.62
CA GLU A 76 -6.88 -7.60 -18.52
C GLU A 76 -7.18 -6.75 -17.28
N PRO A 77 -6.83 -7.21 -16.06
CA PRO A 77 -7.00 -6.40 -14.87
C PRO A 77 -6.10 -5.16 -14.91
N GLU A 78 -6.70 -4.01 -14.62
CA GLU A 78 -6.05 -2.71 -14.54
C GLU A 78 -6.25 -2.08 -13.16
N TYR A 79 -5.22 -1.38 -12.68
CA TYR A 79 -5.34 -0.58 -11.49
C TYR A 79 -4.60 0.74 -11.66
N SER A 80 -5.15 1.79 -11.06
CA SER A 80 -4.59 3.12 -11.21
C SER A 80 -4.63 3.91 -9.91
N ILE A 81 -3.52 4.60 -9.63
CA ILE A 81 -3.31 5.36 -8.42
C ILE A 81 -3.06 6.81 -8.83
N ALA A 82 -3.86 7.74 -8.32
CA ALA A 82 -3.61 9.16 -8.56
C ALA A 82 -2.40 9.62 -7.71
N LEU A 83 -1.54 10.45 -8.30
CA LEU A 83 -0.36 10.99 -7.60
C LEU A 83 -0.73 11.92 -6.44
N LYS A 84 -1.94 12.49 -6.43
CA LYS A 84 -2.46 13.23 -5.27
C LYS A 84 -2.65 12.33 -4.03
N ASP A 85 -2.80 11.02 -4.23
CA ASP A 85 -3.07 10.04 -3.17
C ASP A 85 -1.80 9.29 -2.73
N ILE A 86 -0.59 9.79 -3.08
CA ILE A 86 0.71 9.20 -2.72
C ILE A 86 0.77 8.83 -1.24
N ALA A 87 0.46 9.78 -0.35
CA ALA A 87 0.50 9.55 1.09
C ALA A 87 -0.60 8.58 1.56
N ARG A 88 -1.77 8.62 0.92
CA ARG A 88 -2.93 7.81 1.29
C ARG A 88 -2.73 6.33 0.97
N CYS A 89 -2.05 6.02 -0.13
CA CYS A 89 -1.75 4.64 -0.52
C CYS A 89 -0.31 4.22 -0.19
N GLY A 90 0.41 5.03 0.60
CA GLY A 90 1.78 4.78 1.03
C GLY A 90 2.78 4.54 -0.10
N LEU A 91 2.66 5.32 -1.18
CA LEU A 91 3.69 5.41 -2.20
C LEU A 91 4.87 6.18 -1.60
N GLU A 92 6.09 5.70 -1.85
CA GLU A 92 7.30 6.32 -1.34
C GLU A 92 7.88 7.28 -2.37
N MET A 93 8.06 8.54 -2.02
CA MET A 93 8.69 9.54 -2.87
C MET A 93 10.13 9.74 -2.45
N ARG A 94 11.08 9.38 -3.33
CA ARG A 94 12.52 9.54 -3.12
C ARG A 94 13.06 10.59 -4.08
N ARG A 95 13.84 11.53 -3.56
CA ARG A 95 14.54 12.54 -4.38
C ARG A 95 16.00 12.18 -4.42
N ASN A 96 16.54 12.02 -5.62
CA ASN A 96 17.97 11.87 -5.80
C ASN A 96 18.58 13.27 -6.10
N PRO A 97 19.37 13.82 -5.17
CA PRO A 97 19.95 15.16 -5.33
C PRO A 97 21.02 15.22 -6.44
N ASP A 98 21.64 14.09 -6.78
CA ASP A 98 22.77 14.05 -7.72
C ASP A 98 22.32 14.20 -9.18
N ASN A 99 21.15 13.67 -9.51
CA ASN A 99 20.63 13.64 -10.89
C ASN A 99 19.32 14.44 -11.07
N GLN A 100 18.83 15.12 -10.02
CA GLN A 100 17.55 15.86 -10.02
C GLN A 100 16.35 14.98 -10.42
N GLU A 101 16.42 13.69 -10.11
CA GLU A 101 15.31 12.77 -10.35
C GLU A 101 14.43 12.63 -9.11
N LEU A 102 13.14 12.55 -9.39
CA LEU A 102 12.10 12.23 -8.42
C LEU A 102 11.61 10.81 -8.72
N GLU A 103 11.95 9.87 -7.86
CA GLU A 103 11.46 8.49 -7.92
C GLU A 103 10.21 8.34 -7.06
N ILE A 104 9.16 7.76 -7.63
CA ILE A 104 8.00 7.25 -6.89
C ILE A 104 8.08 5.72 -6.90
N PHE A 105 8.24 5.14 -5.71
CA PHE A 105 8.37 3.72 -5.48
C PHE A 105 7.11 3.16 -4.83
N THR A 106 6.63 2.01 -5.33
CA THR A 106 5.52 1.27 -4.72
C THR A 106 5.56 -0.21 -5.07
N VAL A 107 4.89 -1.04 -4.28
CA VAL A 107 4.74 -2.47 -4.57
C VAL A 107 3.27 -2.78 -4.80
N ILE A 108 2.93 -3.27 -5.99
CA ILE A 108 1.56 -3.62 -6.36
C ILE A 108 1.43 -5.14 -6.39
N ILE A 109 0.33 -5.65 -5.84
CA ILE A 109 0.04 -7.07 -5.72
C ILE A 109 -1.18 -7.40 -6.58
N PHE A 110 -1.04 -8.42 -7.44
CA PHE A 110 -2.13 -9.10 -8.12
C PHE A 110 -2.48 -10.35 -7.33
N SER A 111 -3.70 -10.38 -6.80
CA SER A 111 -4.22 -11.48 -6.01
C SER A 111 -5.34 -12.19 -6.74
N PHE A 112 -5.23 -13.50 -6.89
CA PHE A 112 -6.23 -14.36 -7.58
C PHE A 112 -7.40 -14.75 -6.66
N HIS A 113 -7.59 -14.03 -5.55
CA HIS A 113 -8.75 -14.19 -4.69
C HIS A 113 -9.20 -12.83 -4.11
N PRO A 114 -10.51 -12.49 -4.18
CA PRO A 114 -11.00 -11.16 -3.83
C PRO A 114 -10.80 -10.78 -2.36
N ASN A 115 -10.61 -11.77 -1.46
CA ASN A 115 -10.49 -11.54 -0.01
C ASN A 115 -9.16 -11.98 0.62
N PHE A 116 -8.39 -12.87 0.00
CA PHE A 116 -7.25 -13.55 0.65
C PHE A 116 -6.03 -13.53 -0.25
N VAL A 117 -4.84 -13.45 0.38
CA VAL A 117 -3.59 -13.61 -0.36
C VAL A 117 -3.33 -15.10 -0.52
N THR A 118 -3.03 -15.53 -1.75
CA THR A 118 -2.83 -16.94 -2.11
C THR A 118 -1.41 -17.19 -2.61
N ALA A 119 -1.02 -18.47 -2.77
CA ALA A 119 0.29 -18.84 -3.30
C ALA A 119 0.49 -18.43 -4.78
N SER A 120 -0.60 -18.26 -5.52
CA SER A 120 -0.59 -17.86 -6.92
C SER A 120 -0.42 -16.35 -7.11
N ASP A 121 -0.53 -15.57 -6.03
CA ASP A 121 -0.41 -14.12 -6.07
C ASP A 121 1.00 -13.67 -6.47
N ARG A 122 1.09 -12.50 -7.11
CA ARG A 122 2.34 -11.94 -7.60
C ARG A 122 2.45 -10.48 -7.20
N SER A 123 3.64 -10.07 -6.77
CA SER A 123 3.93 -8.68 -6.39
C SER A 123 5.01 -8.10 -7.29
N PHE A 124 4.83 -6.85 -7.70
CA PHE A 124 5.75 -6.14 -8.57
C PHE A 124 6.20 -4.83 -7.92
N ALA A 125 7.51 -4.62 -7.87
CA ALA A 125 8.11 -3.36 -7.47
C ALA A 125 8.05 -2.39 -8.65
N VAL A 126 7.31 -1.31 -8.47
CA VAL A 126 7.09 -0.27 -9.48
C VAL A 126 7.94 0.93 -9.12
N HIS A 127 8.76 1.34 -10.09
CA HIS A 127 9.65 2.51 -9.99
C HIS A 127 9.27 3.49 -11.10
N CYS A 128 8.66 4.62 -10.74
CA CYS A 128 8.37 5.71 -11.66
C CYS A 128 9.38 6.83 -11.44
N ILE A 129 10.30 7.02 -12.39
CA ILE A 129 11.35 8.03 -12.29
C ILE A 129 10.95 9.25 -13.15
N PHE A 130 10.77 10.39 -12.49
CA PHE A 130 10.45 11.66 -13.11
C PHE A 130 11.68 12.57 -13.11
N GLN A 131 12.06 13.06 -14.28
CA GLN A 131 13.16 14.03 -14.38
C GLN A 131 12.63 15.44 -14.07
N GLN A 132 13.23 16.13 -13.10
CA GLN A 132 12.94 17.55 -12.87
C GLN A 132 13.69 18.40 -13.90
N LYS A 133 13.22 18.40 -15.16
CA LYS A 133 13.71 19.40 -16.12
C LYS A 133 13.02 20.73 -15.87
N GLN A 134 13.79 21.74 -15.48
CA GLN A 134 13.35 23.13 -15.57
C GLN A 134 13.16 23.49 -17.05
N MET A 135 11.97 23.25 -17.57
CA MET A 135 11.56 23.85 -18.84
C MET A 135 11.40 25.34 -18.57
N LYS A 136 12.40 26.16 -18.95
CA LYS A 136 12.17 27.59 -19.16
C LYS A 136 11.21 27.70 -20.33
N VAL A 137 9.92 27.60 -20.05
CA VAL A 137 8.90 28.00 -21.01
C VAL A 137 9.10 29.51 -21.17
N ALA A 138 9.73 29.91 -22.27
CA ALA A 138 9.78 31.30 -22.68
C ALA A 138 8.38 31.67 -23.20
N THR A 139 7.40 31.77 -22.30
CA THR A 139 6.18 32.51 -22.57
C THR A 139 6.56 33.98 -22.55
N ASP A 140 6.43 34.63 -23.69
CA ASP A 140 6.49 36.09 -23.84
C ASP A 140 5.20 36.70 -23.25
N LEU A 141 5.01 36.48 -21.94
CA LEU A 141 3.93 37.03 -21.14
C LEU A 141 4.58 37.91 -20.08
N ASP A 142 4.85 39.15 -20.49
CA ASP A 142 5.00 40.24 -19.55
C ASP A 142 3.68 40.40 -18.76
N PHE A 143 3.77 40.82 -17.51
CA PHE A 143 2.65 41.02 -16.56
C PHE A 143 2.06 39.77 -15.87
N ILE A 144 2.83 39.22 -14.93
CA ILE A 144 2.55 39.13 -13.49
C ILE A 144 3.70 38.29 -12.96
N SER A 145 4.71 38.94 -12.37
CA SER A 145 5.77 38.23 -11.68
C SER A 145 5.15 37.38 -10.57
N ASP A 146 5.20 36.06 -10.72
CA ASP A 146 4.90 35.14 -9.62
C ASP A 146 5.67 35.59 -8.38
N ILE A 147 4.98 35.64 -7.23
CA ILE A 147 5.61 35.97 -5.95
C ILE A 147 6.54 34.82 -5.61
N THR A 148 7.81 34.96 -5.98
CA THR A 148 8.86 34.00 -5.62
C THR A 148 8.95 33.92 -4.10
N THR A 149 8.92 32.70 -3.57
CA THR A 149 9.04 32.45 -2.14
C THR A 149 10.40 32.98 -1.68
N ARG A 150 10.42 34.02 -0.83
CA ARG A 150 11.67 34.68 -0.38
C ARG A 150 12.55 33.82 0.52
N GLY A 151 12.09 32.61 0.88
CA GLY A 151 12.87 31.66 1.68
C GLY A 151 12.05 30.42 2.05
N ILE A 152 12.77 29.36 2.45
CA ILE A 152 12.21 28.17 3.06
C ILE A 152 12.25 28.38 4.57
N ILE A 153 11.08 28.50 5.21
CA ILE A 153 10.99 28.51 6.66
C ILE A 153 10.99 27.04 7.10
N SER A 154 12.17 26.55 7.50
CA SER A 154 12.28 25.25 8.16
C SER A 154 12.24 25.46 9.67
N SER A 155 11.44 24.65 10.36
CA SER A 155 11.41 24.58 11.82
C SER A 155 11.72 23.15 12.22
N ILE A 156 12.62 22.99 13.18
CA ILE A 156 12.96 21.69 13.76
C ILE A 156 12.09 21.56 15.00
N ALA A 157 11.22 20.56 15.04
CA ALA A 157 10.48 20.24 16.26
C ALA A 157 11.47 19.73 17.32
N GLU A 158 11.55 20.40 18.46
CA GLU A 158 12.38 19.94 19.57
C GLU A 158 11.83 18.62 20.12
N MET A 159 12.71 17.63 20.29
CA MET A 159 12.34 16.35 20.89
C MET A 159 12.03 16.56 22.37
N PRO A 160 10.89 16.08 22.90
CA PRO A 160 10.54 16.27 24.30
C PRO A 160 11.46 15.45 25.21
N THR A 161 11.82 16.02 26.35
CA THR A 161 12.60 15.30 27.37
C THR A 161 11.65 14.44 28.22
N ILE A 162 11.96 13.15 28.34
CA ILE A 162 11.20 12.20 29.16
C ILE A 162 11.94 12.00 30.49
N GLY A 163 11.25 12.23 31.61
CA GLY A 163 11.71 11.88 32.95
C GLY A 163 11.10 10.55 33.41
N MET A 164 11.85 9.79 34.22
CA MET A 164 11.36 8.59 34.89
C MET A 164 11.60 8.73 36.39
N THR A 165 10.57 8.43 37.18
CA THR A 165 10.66 8.32 38.64
C THR A 165 10.05 7.01 39.12
N ILE A 166 10.53 6.51 40.25
CA ILE A 166 10.06 5.28 40.88
C ILE A 166 9.43 5.66 42.20
N ILE A 167 8.17 5.32 42.39
CA ILE A 167 7.41 5.62 43.60
C ILE A 167 6.99 4.32 44.30
N PRO A 168 6.82 4.33 45.63
CA PRO A 168 6.26 3.19 46.34
C PRO A 168 4.76 3.05 46.05
N GLY A 169 4.29 1.80 45.93
CA GLY A 169 2.87 1.48 45.74
C GLY A 169 2.55 0.78 44.42
N ARG A 170 1.25 0.61 44.18
CA ARG A 170 0.70 -0.11 43.01
C ARG A 170 -0.04 0.78 42.02
N VAL A 171 -0.17 2.07 42.28
CA VAL A 171 -0.99 2.98 41.49
C VAL A 171 -0.17 4.25 41.20
N PRO A 172 -0.27 4.83 39.99
CA PRO A 172 0.53 6.00 39.67
C PRO A 172 0.01 7.19 40.46
N ASP A 173 0.81 7.69 41.40
CA ASP A 173 0.51 8.90 42.16
C ASP A 173 1.71 9.86 42.11
N HIS A 174 1.54 10.96 41.37
CA HIS A 174 2.56 11.98 41.19
C HIS A 174 2.87 12.80 42.45
N LYS A 175 2.11 12.62 43.54
CA LYS A 175 2.31 13.33 44.81
C LYS A 175 3.22 12.57 45.79
N LEU A 176 3.58 11.34 45.46
CA LEU A 176 4.45 10.52 46.30
C LEU A 176 5.92 10.81 46.00
N GLU A 177 6.72 10.87 47.06
CA GLU A 177 8.17 11.06 46.95
C GLU A 177 8.86 9.85 46.31
N PRO A 178 9.93 10.06 45.53
CA PRO A 178 10.68 8.97 44.91
C PRO A 178 11.25 7.98 45.94
N ALA A 179 11.13 6.69 45.64
CA ALA A 179 11.69 5.63 46.47
C ALA A 179 13.21 5.54 46.28
N HIS A 180 13.98 5.94 47.29
CA HIS A 180 15.44 5.86 47.29
C HIS A 180 15.99 4.56 47.90
N SER A 181 15.26 3.94 48.82
CA SER A 181 15.63 2.69 49.49
C SER A 181 14.38 1.86 49.76
N VAL A 182 14.44 0.56 49.49
CA VAL A 182 13.31 -0.37 49.56
C VAL A 182 13.73 -1.72 50.13
N HIS A 183 12.77 -2.45 50.71
CA HIS A 183 12.97 -3.81 51.19
C HIS A 183 12.55 -4.83 50.12
N VAL A 184 13.10 -6.04 50.22
CA VAL A 184 12.74 -7.15 49.32
C VAL A 184 11.29 -7.54 49.56
N GLY A 185 10.46 -7.39 48.53
CA GLY A 185 9.00 -7.62 48.58
C GLY A 185 8.16 -6.35 48.46
N ASP A 186 8.78 -5.17 48.57
CA ASP A 186 8.08 -3.90 48.39
C ASP A 186 7.60 -3.72 46.96
N GLN A 187 6.40 -3.15 46.83
CA GLN A 187 5.80 -2.89 45.53
C GLN A 187 6.10 -1.48 45.09
N LEU A 188 6.62 -1.38 43.87
CA LEU A 188 7.07 -0.14 43.27
C LEU A 188 6.35 0.09 41.96
N MET A 189 6.23 1.37 41.61
CA MET A 189 5.68 1.80 40.36
C MET A 189 6.61 2.78 39.66
N PHE A 190 6.80 2.53 38.36
CA PHE A 190 7.54 3.41 37.46
C PHE A 190 6.57 4.41 36.84
N ILE A 191 6.92 5.68 36.92
CA ILE A 191 6.17 6.78 36.30
C ILE A 191 7.09 7.44 35.29
N TRP A 192 6.63 7.50 34.04
CA TRP A 192 7.23 8.31 32.99
C TRP A 192 6.41 9.57 32.80
N TYR A 193 7.08 10.71 32.69
CA TYR A 193 6.43 11.98 32.42
C TYR A 193 7.23 12.80 31.41
N ILE A 194 6.52 13.58 30.63
CA ILE A 194 7.11 14.49 29.65
C ILE A 194 7.34 15.82 30.35
N GLN A 195 8.58 16.31 30.33
CA GLN A 195 8.88 17.64 30.83
C GLN A 195 8.43 18.66 29.78
N SER A 196 7.30 19.32 30.05
CA SER A 196 6.86 20.46 29.26
C SER A 196 7.77 21.64 29.56
N ASN A 197 8.68 21.98 28.66
CA ASN A 197 9.31 23.30 28.66
C ASN A 197 8.23 24.32 28.27
N SER A 198 7.55 24.91 29.25
CA SER A 198 6.69 26.08 29.04
C SER A 198 7.59 27.27 28.73
N GLY A 199 7.74 27.57 27.44
CA GLY A 199 8.18 28.88 26.95
C GLY A 199 7.02 29.87 26.95
#